data_AF-A0A2E5FG97-F1
#
_entry.id   AF-A0A2E5FG97-F1
#
_cell.length_a   1.000
_cell.length_b   1.000
_cell.length_c   1.000
_cell.angle_alpha   90.00
_cell.angle_beta   90.00
_cell.angle_gamma   90.00
#
_symmetry.space_group_name_H-M   'P 1'
#
loop_
_entity.id
_entity.type
_entity.pdbx_description
1 polymer ?
#
loop_
_entity_poly.entity_id
_entity_poly.type
_entity_poly.pdbx_seq_one_letter_code
_entity_poly.pdbx_strand_id
1 'polypeptide(L)'
;MVKPIGALNKRARQALERRDLNRQHRSKLRSALRKAQEAIDSKSDSSSDFVREAVSLAAHSASKGVIHRNKASRISSRLMKKLNLSGLAKPTAKKKATKAKATKAKATKAKATKAK
;
A
#
# COMPACT_ATOMS: atom_id res chain seq x y z
N MET A 1 27.72 -19.58 -27.48
CA MET A 1 27.72 -18.13 -27.14
C MET A 1 27.69 -17.95 -25.62
N VAL A 2 28.86 -17.85 -24.98
CA VAL A 2 28.99 -17.56 -23.55
C VAL A 2 28.81 -16.05 -23.36
N LYS A 3 27.83 -15.63 -22.54
CA LYS A 3 27.59 -14.20 -22.26
C LYS A 3 28.79 -13.62 -21.48
N PRO A 4 29.25 -12.40 -21.80
CA PRO A 4 30.45 -11.83 -21.18
C PRO A 4 30.28 -11.64 -19.67
N ILE A 5 31.32 -11.96 -18.90
CA ILE A 5 31.36 -11.98 -17.42
C ILE A 5 30.90 -10.64 -16.82
N GLY A 6 31.14 -9.51 -17.49
CA GLY A 6 30.64 -8.20 -17.07
C GLY A 6 29.11 -8.07 -17.03
N ALA A 7 28.39 -8.77 -17.92
CA ALA A 7 26.93 -8.77 -17.94
C ALA A 7 26.31 -9.52 -16.76
N LEU A 8 26.95 -10.60 -16.29
CA LEU A 8 26.57 -11.34 -15.08
C LEU A 8 26.67 -10.43 -13.83
N ASN A 9 27.79 -9.71 -13.67
CA ASN A 9 27.98 -8.77 -12.57
C ASN A 9 26.98 -7.59 -12.60
N LYS A 10 26.58 -7.12 -13.78
CA LYS A 10 25.54 -6.08 -13.92
C LYS A 10 24.15 -6.60 -13.52
N ARG A 11 23.80 -7.82 -13.95
CA ARG A 11 22.50 -8.44 -13.59
C ARG A 11 22.40 -8.70 -12.09
N ALA A 12 23.49 -9.12 -11.44
CA ALA A 12 23.53 -9.31 -9.99
C ALA A 12 23.21 -8.00 -9.22
N ARG A 13 23.85 -6.88 -9.61
CA ARG A 13 23.57 -5.56 -9.01
C ARG A 13 22.10 -5.12 -9.19
N GLN A 14 21.58 -5.22 -10.41
CA GLN A 14 20.17 -4.92 -10.70
C GLN A 14 19.20 -5.80 -9.91
N ALA A 15 19.55 -7.07 -9.70
CA ALA A 15 18.74 -7.98 -8.92
C ALA A 15 18.68 -7.58 -7.43
N LEU A 16 19.79 -7.12 -6.84
CA LEU A 16 19.83 -6.62 -5.48
C LEU A 16 18.95 -5.39 -5.29
N GLU A 17 19.07 -4.40 -6.17
CA GLU A 17 18.24 -3.19 -6.14
C GLU A 17 16.74 -3.52 -6.23
N ARG A 18 16.36 -4.36 -7.19
CA ARG A 18 14.96 -4.83 -7.34
C ARG A 18 14.51 -5.63 -6.14
N ARG A 19 15.39 -6.44 -5.53
CA ARG A 19 15.08 -7.23 -4.34
C ARG A 19 14.71 -6.31 -3.18
N ASP A 20 15.45 -5.22 -2.97
CA ASP A 20 15.22 -4.30 -1.87
C ASP A 20 13.90 -3.52 -2.04
N LEU A 21 13.62 -3.02 -3.25
CA LEU A 21 12.33 -2.38 -3.56
C LEU A 21 11.15 -3.36 -3.40
N ASN A 22 11.30 -4.57 -3.95
CA ASN A 22 10.27 -5.61 -3.83
C ASN A 22 10.08 -6.06 -2.37
N ARG A 23 11.14 -6.06 -1.56
CA ARG A 23 11.06 -6.37 -0.13
C ARG A 23 10.16 -5.37 0.58
N GLN A 24 10.37 -4.07 0.36
CA GLN A 24 9.56 -3.01 0.98
C GLN A 24 8.09 -3.14 0.60
N HIS A 25 7.78 -3.30 -0.69
CA HIS A 25 6.40 -3.47 -1.15
C HIS A 25 5.74 -4.75 -0.61
N ARG A 26 6.48 -5.86 -0.58
CA ARG A 26 5.97 -7.13 0.00
C ARG A 26 5.72 -7.01 1.49
N SER A 27 6.62 -6.39 2.25
CA SER A 27 6.44 -6.17 3.68
C SER A 27 5.21 -5.32 3.95
N LYS A 28 5.06 -4.18 3.24
CA LYS A 28 3.87 -3.32 3.37
C LYS A 28 2.57 -4.08 3.08
N LEU A 29 2.55 -4.86 2.00
CA LEU A 29 1.40 -5.69 1.64
C LEU A 29 1.11 -6.74 2.73
N ARG A 30 2.13 -7.46 3.23
CA ARG A 30 1.94 -8.47 4.28
C ARG A 30 1.39 -7.86 5.57
N SER A 31 1.90 -6.69 5.98
CA SER A 31 1.39 -5.98 7.15
C SER A 31 -0.08 -5.56 6.99
N ALA A 32 -0.45 -5.01 5.83
CA ALA A 32 -1.85 -4.64 5.55
C ALA A 32 -2.78 -5.85 5.55
N LEU A 33 -2.35 -6.97 4.96
CA LEU A 33 -3.11 -8.23 4.96
C LEU A 33 -3.31 -8.79 6.37
N ARG A 34 -2.26 -8.73 7.21
CA ARG A 34 -2.34 -9.17 8.60
C ARG A 34 -3.34 -8.32 9.39
N LYS A 35 -3.24 -6.99 9.28
CA LYS A 35 -4.18 -6.06 9.92
C LYS A 35 -5.63 -6.30 9.48
N ALA A 36 -5.85 -6.49 8.19
CA ALA A 36 -7.18 -6.78 7.66
C ALA A 36 -7.74 -8.11 8.20
N GLN A 37 -6.90 -9.15 8.29
CA GLN A 37 -7.31 -10.43 8.85
C GLN A 37 -7.65 -10.32 10.34
N GLU A 38 -6.77 -9.70 11.13
CA GLU A 38 -6.99 -9.47 12.57
C GLU A 38 -8.26 -8.64 12.81
N ALA A 39 -8.53 -7.62 11.99
CA ALA A 39 -9.74 -6.80 12.10
C ALA A 39 -11.03 -7.56 11.79
N ILE A 40 -10.99 -8.50 10.84
CA ILE A 40 -12.11 -9.40 10.51
C ILE A 40 -12.35 -10.37 11.68
N ASP A 41 -11.29 -10.95 12.22
CA ASP A 41 -11.38 -11.94 13.29
C ASP A 41 -11.90 -11.32 14.60
N SER A 42 -11.47 -10.10 14.91
CA SER A 42 -11.95 -9.31 16.07
C SER A 42 -13.32 -8.65 15.85
N LYS A 43 -13.97 -8.86 14.70
CA LYS A 43 -15.28 -8.28 14.33
C LYS A 43 -15.41 -6.76 14.53
N SER A 44 -14.32 -6.04 14.25
CA SER A 44 -14.32 -4.58 14.37
C SER A 44 -15.15 -3.90 13.26
N ASP A 45 -15.81 -2.79 13.57
CA ASP A 45 -16.54 -1.97 12.58
C ASP A 45 -15.61 -1.39 11.50
N SER A 46 -14.32 -1.21 11.82
CA SER A 46 -13.27 -0.74 10.92
C SER A 46 -12.72 -1.81 9.99
N SER A 47 -13.15 -3.08 10.12
CA SER A 47 -12.70 -4.20 9.27
C SER A 47 -12.91 -3.93 7.78
N SER A 48 -14.02 -3.27 7.42
CA SER A 48 -14.33 -2.91 6.04
C SER A 48 -13.31 -1.95 5.41
N ASP A 49 -12.82 -0.97 6.18
CA ASP A 49 -11.84 0.00 5.71
C ASP A 49 -10.45 -0.61 5.59
N PHE A 50 -10.04 -1.46 6.54
CA PHE A 50 -8.78 -2.20 6.44
C PHE A 50 -8.75 -3.17 5.25
N VAL A 51 -9.87 -3.83 4.95
CA VAL A 51 -9.98 -4.68 3.76
C VAL A 51 -9.88 -3.85 2.48
N ARG A 52 -10.52 -2.69 2.40
CA ARG A 52 -10.42 -1.78 1.25
C ARG A 52 -8.97 -1.30 1.04
N GLU A 53 -8.28 -0.92 2.10
CA GLU A 53 -6.87 -0.53 2.03
C GLU A 53 -5.99 -1.69 1.52
N ALA A 54 -6.18 -2.89 2.07
CA ALA A 54 -5.43 -4.07 1.69
C ALA A 54 -5.65 -4.44 0.20
N VAL A 55 -6.89 -4.34 -0.30
CA VAL A 55 -7.24 -4.56 -1.70
C VAL A 55 -6.55 -3.55 -2.61
N SER A 56 -6.57 -2.26 -2.24
CA SER A 56 -5.90 -1.19 -3.00
C SER A 56 -4.38 -1.42 -3.06
N LEU A 57 -3.75 -1.77 -1.93
CA LEU A 57 -2.32 -2.10 -1.88
C LEU A 57 -1.96 -3.33 -2.70
N ALA A 58 -2.83 -4.34 -2.77
CA ALA A 58 -2.62 -5.51 -3.61
C ALA A 58 -2.65 -5.16 -5.09
N ALA A 59 -3.63 -4.35 -5.54
CA ALA A 59 -3.69 -3.87 -6.92
C ALA A 59 -2.47 -3.00 -7.27
N HIS A 60 -2.06 -2.11 -6.37
CA HIS A 60 -0.85 -1.30 -6.56
C HIS A 60 0.41 -2.16 -6.67
N SER A 61 0.55 -3.19 -5.83
CA SER A 61 1.69 -4.11 -5.89
C SER A 61 1.71 -4.94 -7.16
N ALA A 62 0.54 -5.23 -7.75
CA ALA A 62 0.45 -5.87 -9.06
C ALA A 62 0.88 -4.95 -10.19
N SER A 63 0.46 -3.67 -10.16
CA SER A 63 0.87 -2.67 -11.17
C SER A 63 2.39 -2.47 -11.20
N LYS A 64 3.06 -2.60 -10.04
CA LYS A 64 4.52 -2.53 -9.90
C LYS A 64 5.24 -3.84 -10.28
N GLY A 65 4.51 -4.91 -10.60
CA GLY A 65 5.08 -6.21 -10.94
C GLY A 65 5.66 -6.99 -9.76
N VAL A 66 5.38 -6.58 -8.51
CA VAL A 66 5.89 -7.25 -7.30
C VAL A 66 5.17 -8.58 -7.06
N ILE A 67 3.88 -8.61 -7.40
CA ILE A 67 3.01 -9.79 -7.38
C ILE A 67 2.29 -9.93 -8.73
N HIS A 68 2.01 -11.16 -9.14
CA HIS A 68 1.25 -11.41 -10.37
C HIS A 68 -0.21 -10.96 -10.22
N ARG A 69 -0.85 -10.53 -11.32
CA ARG A 69 -2.26 -10.10 -11.35
C ARG A 69 -3.20 -11.12 -10.71
N ASN A 70 -3.06 -12.41 -11.05
CA ASN A 70 -3.88 -13.48 -10.47
C ASN A 70 -3.62 -13.66 -8.96
N LYS A 71 -2.43 -13.32 -8.45
CA LYS A 71 -2.17 -13.36 -7.00
C LYS A 71 -2.90 -12.21 -6.30
N ALA A 72 -2.90 -11.01 -6.89
CA ALA A 72 -3.67 -9.88 -6.38
C ALA A 72 -5.18 -10.19 -6.39
N SER A 73 -5.73 -10.68 -7.51
CA SER A 73 -7.15 -11.06 -7.62
C SER A 73 -7.54 -12.13 -6.60
N ARG A 74 -6.69 -13.14 -6.39
CA ARG A 74 -6.91 -14.18 -5.35
C ARG A 74 -6.95 -13.59 -3.94
N ILE A 75 -6.07 -12.64 -3.63
CA ILE A 75 -6.04 -11.97 -2.33
C ILE A 75 -7.33 -11.18 -2.12
N SER A 76 -7.73 -10.36 -3.10
CA SER A 76 -8.96 -9.56 -3.02
C SER A 76 -10.20 -10.44 -2.84
N SER A 77 -10.34 -11.49 -3.65
CA SER A 77 -11.46 -12.43 -3.56
C SER A 77 -11.53 -13.12 -2.20
N ARG A 78 -10.40 -13.60 -1.66
CA ARG A 78 -10.36 -14.27 -0.36
C ARG A 78 -10.73 -13.34 0.79
N LEU A 79 -10.23 -12.11 0.81
CA LEU A 79 -10.56 -11.14 1.86
C LEU A 79 -12.04 -10.77 1.83
N MET A 80 -12.58 -10.48 0.65
CA MET A 80 -14.01 -10.17 0.50
C MET A 80 -14.88 -11.34 0.91
N LYS A 81 -14.52 -12.57 0.51
CA LYS A 81 -15.26 -13.77 0.93
C LYS A 81 -15.28 -13.92 2.44
N LYS A 82 -14.14 -13.70 3.12
CA LYS A 82 -14.05 -13.76 4.59
C LYS A 82 -14.91 -12.69 5.27
N LEU A 83 -14.86 -11.45 4.77
CA LEU A 83 -15.66 -10.34 5.31
C LEU A 83 -17.17 -10.59 5.15
N ASN A 84 -17.58 -11.16 4.02
CA ASN A 84 -18.98 -11.51 3.79
C ASN A 84 -19.43 -12.64 4.74
N LEU A 85 -18.57 -13.66 4.93
CA LEU A 85 -18.86 -14.77 5.83
C LEU A 85 -18.98 -14.33 7.30
N SER A 86 -18.23 -13.31 7.72
CA SER A 86 -18.29 -12.79 9.10
C SER A 86 -19.50 -11.90 9.38
N GLY A 87 -20.35 -11.62 8.38
CA GLY A 87 -21.58 -10.82 8.54
C GLY A 87 -21.34 -9.31 8.73
N LEU A 88 -20.10 -8.84 8.57
CA LEU A 88 -19.69 -7.44 8.78
C LEU A 88 -19.82 -6.59 7.50
N ALA A 89 -20.46 -7.11 6.45
CA ALA A 89 -20.66 -6.45 5.17
C ALA A 89 -21.73 -5.34 5.23
N LYS A 90 -21.62 -4.41 6.19
CA LYS A 90 -22.42 -3.19 6.13
C LYS A 90 -21.78 -2.26 5.09
N PRO A 91 -22.52 -1.79 4.08
CA PRO A 91 -22.03 -0.77 3.16
C PRO A 91 -21.96 0.56 3.91
N THR A 92 -20.86 0.83 4.61
CA THR A 92 -20.59 2.16 5.13
C THR A 92 -20.26 3.06 3.95
N ALA A 93 -21.27 3.86 3.60
CA ALA A 93 -21.20 4.90 2.59
C ALA A 93 -20.07 5.88 2.93
N LYS A 94 -19.30 6.21 1.89
CA LYS A 94 -18.27 7.25 1.79
C LYS A 94 -18.26 8.27 2.96
N LYS A 95 -17.37 8.10 3.94
CA LYS A 95 -16.81 9.26 4.65
C LYS A 95 -15.62 9.76 3.83
N LYS A 96 -15.93 10.54 2.78
CA LYS A 96 -14.96 11.38 2.07
C LYS A 96 -14.50 12.46 3.06
N ALA A 97 -13.59 12.11 3.96
CA ALA A 97 -12.83 13.12 4.70
C ALA A 97 -12.15 14.00 3.65
N THR A 98 -12.51 15.26 3.70
CA THR A 98 -12.09 16.32 2.80
C THR A 98 -10.57 16.32 2.64
N LYS A 99 -10.10 16.51 1.41
CA LYS A 99 -8.76 17.03 1.19
C LYS A 99 -8.71 18.41 1.85
N ALA A 100 -8.28 18.47 3.10
CA ALA A 100 -7.67 19.67 3.64
C ALA A 100 -6.41 19.89 2.79
N LYS A 101 -6.57 20.68 1.73
CA LYS A 101 -5.48 21.31 1.02
C LYS A 101 -4.88 22.33 1.98
N ALA A 102 -4.06 21.84 2.91
CA ALA A 102 -3.21 22.65 3.76
C ALA A 102 -2.11 23.26 2.87
N THR A 103 -2.41 24.36 2.20
CA THR A 103 -1.39 25.30 1.73
C THR A 103 -0.87 26.08 2.94
N LYS A 104 -0.05 25.43 3.77
CA LYS A 104 0.91 26.14 4.63
C LYS A 104 2.06 26.62 3.73
N ALA A 105 1.89 27.77 3.09
CA ALA A 105 2.96 28.49 2.40
C ALA A 105 2.57 29.95 2.11
N LYS A 106 2.28 30.75 3.14
CA LYS A 106 2.40 32.23 3.10
C LYS A 106 2.35 32.83 4.51
N ALA A 107 3.33 32.50 5.35
CA ALA A 107 3.49 33.11 6.68
C ALA A 107 4.95 33.09 7.15
N THR A 108 5.91 33.39 6.27
CA THR A 108 7.33 33.59 6.65
C THR A 108 8.06 34.48 5.63
N LYS A 109 7.71 35.78 5.59
CA LYS A 109 8.64 36.87 5.23
C LYS A 109 7.99 38.20 5.60
N ALA A 110 8.79 39.12 6.15
CA ALA A 110 8.44 40.45 6.66
C ALA A 110 7.97 40.56 8.13
N LYS A 111 8.68 39.91 9.06
CA LYS A 111 8.95 40.49 10.38
C LYS A 111 10.45 40.68 10.55
N ALA A 112 10.97 41.62 9.76
CA ALA A 112 12.26 42.29 9.85
C ALA A 112 11.94 43.65 9.20
N THR A 113 11.90 44.80 9.87
CA THR A 113 12.85 45.38 10.82
C THR A 113 12.13 46.48 11.61
N LYS A 114 12.17 46.46 12.95
CA LYS A 114 11.95 47.66 13.78
C LYS A 114 13.34 48.13 14.20
N ALA A 115 13.84 49.17 13.54
CA ALA A 115 14.99 49.95 13.97
C ALA A 115 14.70 51.40 13.61
N LYS A 116 14.25 52.15 14.61
CA LYS A 116 14.50 53.58 14.78
C LYS A 116 15.13 53.70 16.16
#